data_AF-A0A0C9UX21-F1
#
_entry.id   AF-A0A0C9UX21-F1
#
_cell.length_a   1.000
_cell.length_b   1.000
_cell.length_c   1.000
_cell.angle_alpha   90.00
_cell.angle_beta   90.00
_cell.angle_gamma   90.00
#
_symmetry.space_group_name_H-M   'P 1'
#
loop_
_entity.id
_entity.type
_entity.pdbx_description
1 polymer ?
#
loop_
_entity_poly.entity_id
_entity_poly.type
_entity_poly.pdbx_seq_one_letter_code
_entity_poly.pdbx_strand_id
1 'polypeptide(L)'
;MAQSSTTASQEEMKANRLPLGYRDNCSALLIPLNKCRRQNLYLPWHCDHERHEYERCQYFDFLRRSKELSKQRQEGADAASSS
;
A
#
# COMPACT_ATOMS: atom_id res chain seq x y z
N MET A 1 -12.43 -9.75 8.13
CA MET A 1 -11.66 -8.90 7.21
C MET A 1 -10.85 -9.82 6.33
N ALA A 2 -11.11 -9.87 5.02
CA ALA A 2 -10.41 -10.79 4.14
C ALA A 2 -8.94 -10.34 4.03
N GLN A 3 -8.01 -11.22 4.42
CA GLN A 3 -6.58 -11.02 4.22
C GLN A 3 -6.33 -11.10 2.71
N SER A 4 -6.13 -9.95 2.06
CA SER A 4 -5.65 -9.94 0.67
C SER A 4 -4.19 -10.39 0.65
N SER A 5 -3.73 -11.04 -0.42
CA SER A 5 -2.36 -11.55 -0.52
C SER A 5 -1.26 -10.48 -0.36
N THR A 6 -1.64 -9.21 -0.43
CA THR A 6 -0.74 -8.05 -0.33
C THR A 6 -0.73 -7.40 1.06
N THR A 7 -1.58 -7.82 2.00
CA THR A 7 -1.68 -7.23 3.35
C THR A 7 -1.11 -8.17 4.40
N ALA A 8 -0.12 -7.71 5.16
CA ALA A 8 0.49 -8.48 6.23
C ALA A 8 -0.42 -8.51 7.47
N SER A 9 -0.33 -9.58 8.26
CA SER A 9 -0.96 -9.62 9.59
C SER A 9 -0.32 -8.59 10.53
N GLN A 10 -1.05 -8.19 11.58
CA GLN A 10 -0.53 -7.22 12.55
C GLN A 10 0.74 -7.73 13.25
N GLU A 11 0.80 -9.03 13.52
CA GLU A 11 1.94 -9.70 14.14
C GLU A 11 3.17 -9.65 13.21
N GLU A 12 3.00 -9.92 11.91
CA GLU A 12 4.07 -9.82 10.91
C GLU A 12 4.58 -8.39 10.73
N MET A 13 3.68 -7.40 10.70
CA MET A 13 4.05 -5.99 10.60
C MET A 13 4.84 -5.53 11.83
N LYS A 14 4.46 -6.01 13.02
CA LYS A 14 5.17 -5.73 14.29
C LYS A 14 6.53 -6.43 14.31
N ALA A 15 6.60 -7.70 13.94
CA ALA A 15 7.83 -8.48 13.89
C ALA A 15 8.87 -7.85 12.95
N ASN A 16 8.43 -7.34 11.80
CA ASN A 16 9.29 -6.68 10.80
C ASN A 16 9.48 -5.17 11.06
N ARG A 17 8.93 -4.65 12.17
CA ARG A 17 9.04 -3.24 12.58
C ARG A 17 8.64 -2.26 11.48
N LEU A 18 7.54 -2.54 10.76
CA LEU A 18 7.05 -1.62 9.74
C LEU A 18 6.59 -0.30 10.38
N PRO A 19 7.02 0.87 9.86
CA PRO A 19 6.50 2.17 10.29
C PRO A 19 5.00 2.29 10.01
N LEU A 20 4.28 3.06 10.83
CA LEU A 20 2.81 3.16 10.75
C LEU A 20 2.30 3.59 9.37
N GLY A 21 3.01 4.49 8.68
CA GLY A 21 2.63 4.95 7.34
C GLY A 21 2.69 3.88 6.26
N TYR A 22 3.39 2.76 6.50
CA TYR A 22 3.51 1.65 5.56
C TYR A 22 2.72 0.40 5.99
N ARG A 23 1.87 0.53 7.02
CA ARG A 23 0.95 -0.53 7.46
C ARG A 23 -0.36 -0.45 6.70
N ASP A 24 -0.25 -0.47 5.37
CA ASP A 24 -1.35 -0.34 4.43
C ASP A 24 -1.73 -1.71 3.81
N ASN A 25 -2.60 -1.68 2.81
CA ASN A 25 -3.05 -2.87 2.07
C ASN A 25 -1.93 -3.57 1.28
N CYS A 26 -0.75 -2.95 1.16
CA CYS A 26 0.40 -3.44 0.40
C CYS A 26 1.58 -3.85 1.31
N SER A 27 1.37 -3.84 2.63
CA SER A 27 2.38 -4.10 3.66
C SER A 27 3.07 -5.46 3.55
N ALA A 28 2.43 -6.50 3.01
CA ALA A 28 3.05 -7.82 2.84
C ALA A 28 4.19 -7.81 1.82
N LEU A 29 4.09 -6.98 0.77
CA LEU A 29 5.12 -6.86 -0.28
C LEU A 29 6.32 -6.04 0.18
N LEU A 30 6.13 -5.16 1.17
CA LEU A 30 7.21 -4.34 1.70
C LEU A 30 8.20 -5.14 2.56
N ILE A 31 7.75 -6.21 3.21
CA ILE A 31 8.58 -7.09 4.03
C ILE A 31 9.72 -7.74 3.21
N PRO A 32 9.46 -8.47 2.11
CA PRO A 32 10.51 -9.06 1.29
C PRO A 32 11.40 -8.00 0.63
N LEU A 33 10.83 -6.86 0.19
CA LEU A 33 11.60 -5.75 -0.35
C LEU A 33 12.62 -5.20 0.66
N ASN A 34 12.21 -4.97 1.91
CA ASN A 34 13.11 -4.48 2.95
C ASN A 34 14.17 -5.52 3.34
N LYS A 35 13.84 -6.82 3.28
CA LYS A 35 14.81 -7.89 3.47
C LYS A 35 15.87 -7.87 2.36
N CYS A 36 15.45 -7.80 1.09
CA CYS A 36 16.35 -7.73 -0.05
C CYS A 36 17.24 -6.47 0.00
N ARG A 37 16.67 -5.31 0.32
CA ARG A 37 17.43 -4.05 0.48
C ARG A 37 18.50 -4.14 1.55
N ARG A 38 18.20 -4.71 2.71
CA ARG A 38 19.18 -4.88 3.80
C ARG A 38 20.30 -5.84 3.42
N GLN A 39 19.97 -6.93 2.73
CA GLN A 39 20.95 -7.91 2.27
C GLN A 39 21.92 -7.34 1.23
N ASN A 40 21.41 -6.47 0.35
CA ASN A 40 22.17 -5.89 -0.75
C ASN A 40 22.59 -4.44 -0.50
N LEU A 41 22.67 -4.01 0.76
CA LEU A 41 23.13 -2.67 1.16
C LEU A 41 22.43 -1.51 0.41
N TYR A 42 21.14 -1.67 0.10
CA TYR A 42 20.30 -0.67 -0.58
C TYR A 42 20.82 -0.23 -1.96
N LEU A 43 21.52 -1.12 -2.68
CA LEU A 43 21.98 -0.82 -4.04
C LEU A 43 20.80 -0.54 -5.00
N PRO A 44 20.80 0.56 -5.77
CA PRO A 44 19.66 0.98 -6.59
C PRO A 44 19.23 0.02 -7.71
N TRP A 45 20.17 -0.79 -8.21
CA TRP A 45 19.99 -1.74 -9.32
C TRP A 45 19.68 -3.18 -8.85
N HIS A 46 19.50 -3.36 -7.54
CA HIS A 46 19.13 -4.65 -6.96
C HIS A 46 17.73 -4.56 -6.36
N CYS A 47 17.04 -5.70 -6.27
CA CYS A 47 15.67 -5.80 -5.72
C CYS A 47 14.61 -5.03 -6.55
N ASP A 48 14.86 -4.84 -7.86
CA ASP A 48 13.97 -4.10 -8.75
C ASP A 48 12.60 -4.78 -8.90
N HIS A 49 12.58 -6.11 -8.92
CA HIS A 49 11.34 -6.86 -9.04
C HIS A 49 10.43 -6.66 -7.82
N GLU A 50 10.97 -6.84 -6.62
CA GLU A 50 10.25 -6.63 -5.36
C GLU A 50 9.82 -5.17 -5.19
N ARG A 51 10.64 -4.22 -5.65
CA ARG A 51 10.29 -2.80 -5.67
C ARG A 51 9.10 -2.56 -6.58
N HIS A 52 9.16 -3.03 -7.82
CA HIS A 52 8.12 -2.84 -8.82
C HIS A 52 6.80 -3.48 -8.39
N GLU A 53 6.83 -4.67 -7.79
CA GLU A 53 5.64 -5.32 -7.25
C GLU A 53 4.97 -4.50 -6.13
N TYR A 54 5.76 -3.97 -5.20
CA TYR A 54 5.25 -3.08 -4.15
C TYR A 54 4.67 -1.78 -4.73
N GLU A 55 5.37 -1.13 -5.66
CA GLU A 55 4.92 0.11 -6.31
C GLU A 55 3.64 -0.10 -7.11
N ARG A 56 3.52 -1.22 -7.82
CA ARG A 56 2.30 -1.59 -8.54
C ARG A 56 1.11 -1.73 -7.60
N CYS A 57 1.29 -2.38 -6.44
CA CYS A 57 0.24 -2.47 -5.43
C CYS A 57 -0.19 -1.08 -4.93
N GLN A 58 0.79 -0.21 -4.60
CA GLN A 58 0.51 1.14 -4.12
C GLN A 58 -0.20 2.01 -5.16
N TYR A 59 0.14 1.84 -6.44
CA TYR A 59 -0.54 2.49 -7.54
C TYR A 59 -2.01 2.07 -7.62
N PHE A 60 -2.31 0.78 -7.52
CA PHE A 60 -3.70 0.30 -7.51
C PHE A 60 -4.48 0.76 -6.27
N ASP A 61 -3.85 0.81 -5.09
CA ASP A 61 -4.50 1.37 -3.90
C ASP A 61 -4.80 2.86 -4.07
N PHE A 62 -3.87 3.62 -4.66
CA PHE A 62 -4.09 5.03 -5.00
C PHE A 62 -5.28 5.20 -5.94
N LEU A 63 -5.36 4.42 -7.02
CA LEU A 63 -6.48 4.47 -7.96
C LEU A 63 -7.81 4.14 -7.28
N ARG A 64 -7.83 3.15 -6.37
CA ARG A 64 -9.01 2.81 -5.57
C ARG A 64 -9.44 3.99 -4.70
N ARG A 65 -8.52 4.63 -3.98
CA ARG A 65 -8.80 5.80 -3.13
C ARG A 65 -9.23 7.02 -3.93
N SER A 66 -8.66 7.22 -5.13
CA SER A 66 -9.06 8.32 -6.01
C SER A 66 -10.49 8.15 -6.50
N LYS A 67 -10.92 6.93 -6.84
CA LYS A 67 -12.31 6.63 -7.23
C LYS A 67 -13.29 6.89 -6.09
N GLU A 68 -12.94 6.45 -4.89
CA GLU A 68 -13.74 6.68 -3.68
C GLU A 68 -13.90 8.19 -3.40
N LEU A 69 -12.81 8.96 -3.49
CA LEU A 69 -12.86 10.41 -3.32
C LEU A 69 -13.73 11.09 -4.38
N SER A 70 -13.64 10.68 -5.65
CA SER A 70 -14.50 11.22 -6.71
C SER A 70 -15.97 10.93 -6.45
N LYS A 71 -16.31 9.73 -5.96
CA LYS A 71 -17.68 9.37 -5.57
C LYS A 71 -18.20 10.25 -4.44
N GLN A 72 -17.42 10.42 -3.37
CA GLN A 72 -17.78 11.27 -2.23
C GLN A 72 -17.98 12.74 -2.64
N ARG A 73 -17.17 13.23 -3.59
CA ARG A 73 -17.32 14.58 -4.13
C ARG A 73 -18.63 14.76 -4.92
N GLN A 74 -19.02 13.76 -5.71
CA GLN A 74 -20.28 13.79 -6.44
C GLN A 74 -21.46 13.78 -5.48
N GLU A 75 -21.47 12.85 -4.51
CA GLU A 75 -22.52 12.77 -3.48
C GLU A 75 -22.62 14.07 -2.67
N GLY A 76 -21.49 14.70 -2.34
CA GLY A 76 -21.47 16.00 -1.68
C GLY A 76 -22.04 17.14 -2.54
N ALA A 77 -21.80 17.14 -3.85
CA ALA A 77 -22.38 18.12 -4.78
C ALA A 77 -23.89 17.89 -4.97
N ASP A 78 -24.32 16.63 -5.03
CA ASP A 78 -25.74 16.26 -5.12
C ASP A 78 -26.48 16.64 -3.82
N ALA A 79 -25.86 16.43 -2.66
CA ALA A 79 -26.40 16.86 -1.36
C ALA A 79 -26.49 18.39 -1.23
N ALA A 80 -25.49 19.12 -1.74
CA ALA A 80 -25.47 20.59 -1.72
C ALA A 80 -26.48 21.21 -2.70
N SER A 81 -26.83 20.52 -3.79
CA SER A 81 -27.82 20.99 -4.77
C SER A 81 -29.27 20.61 -4.43
N SER A 82 -29.47 19.65 -3.53
CA SER A 82 -30.78 19.22 -3.03
C SER A 82 -31.20 19.88 -1.71
N SER A 83 -30.37 20.79 -1.18
CA SER A 83 -30.66 21.67 -0.03
C SER A 83 -30.96 23.09 -0.49
#